data_AF-A0A973JRJ2-F1
#
_entry.id   AF-A0A973JRJ2-F1
#
_cell.length_a   1.000
_cell.length_b   1.000
_cell.length_c   1.000
_cell.angle_alpha   90.00
_cell.angle_beta   90.00
_cell.angle_gamma   90.00
#
_symmetry.space_group_name_H-M   'P 1'
#
loop_
_entity.id
_entity.type
_entity.pdbx_description
1 polymer ?
#
loop_
_entity_poly.entity_id
_entity_poly.type
_entity_poly.pdbx_seq_one_letter_code
_entity_poly.pdbx_strand_id
1 'polypeptide(L)'
;MPEITIEAVQDYLQRLLGVPVRVHSLSEHGKQELTGDLKAFGYGTPVFLEYEAGGTRKQAVLETMSPSTFGHDHFSDRAQAILWEHSAFNDLPRHVRSLDSGAFLRSGKMVSTGQAEEFFLLTEFIEGKGYFRDLDRIAATGVAVAADHERSLSLSNYLVEIHSRKLDSPALYTRRIRDLLGHGECVMGLIDNYPDHYEFIDQDLLRNIESACVSWRWRVKHRGHRLCQVHGDFHPWNILFREGTDFTLLDRSRGEWGEPADDVTCLTINYLFSSFLRAGRLTEPFETLFRKFWETYLERTNDTEMTEVAPPFYAWRGLVIGSPVWYPRLPNGVRRTIFNFIVNVLAAERFDFADVNRYLA
;
A
#
# COMPACT_ATOMS: atom_id res chain seq x y z
N MET A 1 13.33 11.03 -19.16
CA MET A 1 14.32 9.94 -18.99
C MET A 1 15.69 10.54 -18.73
N PRO A 2 16.59 9.85 -18.03
CA PRO A 2 18.03 10.18 -18.08
C PRO A 2 18.50 10.15 -19.53
N GLU A 3 19.47 10.99 -19.88
CA GLU A 3 20.10 10.96 -21.20
C GLU A 3 20.86 9.63 -21.38
N ILE A 4 20.57 8.90 -22.46
CA ILE A 4 21.21 7.62 -22.77
C ILE A 4 22.42 7.91 -23.66
N THR A 5 23.62 7.70 -23.13
CA THR A 5 24.87 7.93 -23.89
C THR A 5 25.43 6.64 -24.47
N ILE A 6 26.24 6.78 -25.52
CA ILE A 6 26.94 5.65 -26.17
C ILE A 6 27.82 4.91 -25.17
N GLU A 7 28.51 5.65 -24.30
CA GLU A 7 29.41 5.10 -23.30
C GLU A 7 28.67 4.27 -22.25
N ALA A 8 27.52 4.76 -21.77
CA ALA A 8 26.71 4.05 -20.78
C ALA A 8 26.16 2.72 -21.33
N VAL A 9 25.70 2.72 -22.59
CA VAL A 9 25.22 1.52 -23.28
C VAL A 9 26.37 0.55 -23.54
N GLN A 10 27.53 1.04 -23.97
CA GLN A 10 28.71 0.21 -24.23
C GLN A 10 29.19 -0.50 -22.96
N ASP A 11 29.34 0.23 -21.86
CA ASP A 11 29.73 -0.33 -20.56
C ASP A 11 28.76 -1.42 -20.10
N TYR A 12 27.46 -1.19 -20.27
CA TYR A 12 26.43 -2.14 -19.90
C TYR A 12 26.47 -3.41 -20.74
N LEU A 13 26.46 -3.28 -22.07
CA LEU A 13 26.53 -4.42 -22.98
C LEU A 13 27.82 -5.23 -22.79
N GLN A 14 28.94 -4.56 -22.52
CA GLN A 14 30.21 -5.25 -22.23
C GLN A 14 30.13 -6.10 -20.96
N ARG A 15 29.50 -5.59 -19.88
CA ARG A 15 29.30 -6.36 -18.65
C ARG A 15 28.31 -7.51 -18.86
N LEU A 16 27.20 -7.24 -19.54
CA LEU A 16 26.16 -8.22 -19.81
C LEU A 16 26.67 -9.39 -20.66
N LEU A 17 27.42 -9.10 -21.73
CA LEU A 17 27.88 -10.11 -22.68
C LEU A 17 29.22 -10.75 -22.29
N GLY A 18 29.95 -10.18 -21.33
CA GLY A 18 31.26 -10.67 -20.89
C GLY A 18 32.37 -10.59 -21.94
N VAL A 19 32.19 -9.80 -23.00
CA VAL A 19 33.15 -9.62 -24.11
C VAL A 19 33.30 -8.13 -24.45
N PRO A 20 34.42 -7.71 -25.07
CA PRO A 20 34.57 -6.32 -25.52
C PRO A 20 33.43 -5.90 -26.44
N VAL A 21 32.85 -4.73 -26.16
CA VAL A 21 31.77 -4.13 -26.96
C VAL A 21 32.19 -2.75 -27.46
N ARG A 22 31.85 -2.46 -28.72
CA ARG A 22 31.92 -1.11 -29.30
C ARG A 22 30.56 -0.69 -29.82
N VAL A 23 29.97 0.35 -29.25
CA VAL A 23 28.69 0.90 -29.75
C VAL A 23 28.97 1.89 -30.89
N HIS A 24 28.32 1.70 -32.02
CA HIS A 24 28.49 2.53 -33.22
C HIS A 24 27.45 3.63 -33.31
N SER A 25 26.20 3.35 -32.93
CA SER A 25 25.11 4.33 -33.00
C SER A 25 23.99 4.03 -32.02
N LEU A 26 23.37 5.10 -31.53
CA LEU A 26 22.07 5.13 -30.86
C LEU A 26 21.14 6.01 -31.71
N SER A 27 19.97 5.52 -32.08
CA SER A 27 18.99 6.34 -32.80
C SER A 27 17.57 6.13 -32.29
N GLU A 28 16.89 7.23 -31.96
CA GLU A 28 15.46 7.23 -31.57
C GLU A 28 14.52 7.34 -32.78
N HIS A 29 15.06 7.66 -33.96
CA HIS A 29 14.30 7.94 -35.17
C HIS A 29 14.79 7.07 -36.33
N GLY A 30 13.86 6.52 -37.14
CA GLY A 30 14.16 6.10 -38.51
C GLY A 30 14.13 4.60 -38.87
N LYS A 31 13.66 3.68 -38.02
CA LYS A 31 13.53 2.25 -38.39
C LYS A 31 12.14 1.62 -38.20
N GLN A 32 11.15 2.36 -37.71
CA GLN A 32 9.75 1.94 -37.83
C GLN A 32 9.18 2.48 -39.14
N GLU A 33 8.52 1.62 -39.92
CA GLU A 33 7.61 2.11 -40.96
C GLU A 33 6.57 3.00 -40.28
N LEU A 34 6.40 4.22 -40.78
CA LEU A 34 5.34 5.12 -40.37
C LEU A 34 4.01 4.39 -40.56
N THR A 35 3.40 3.93 -39.47
CA THR A 35 1.98 3.57 -39.47
C THR A 35 1.23 4.87 -39.73
N GLY A 36 0.92 5.14 -41.00
CA GLY A 36 0.44 6.46 -41.47
C GLY A 36 -0.67 7.04 -40.60
N ASP A 37 -0.65 8.37 -40.43
CA ASP A 37 -1.61 9.35 -39.85
C ASP A 37 -2.61 8.96 -38.73
N LEU A 38 -2.66 7.72 -38.25
CA LEU A 38 -3.77 7.20 -37.45
C LEU A 38 -3.36 6.56 -36.11
N LYS A 39 -2.07 6.39 -35.83
CA LYS A 39 -1.62 5.87 -34.52
C LYS A 39 -0.65 6.84 -33.85
N ALA A 40 -1.19 7.70 -32.99
CA ALA A 40 -0.44 8.72 -32.26
C ALA A 40 0.07 8.26 -30.88
N PHE A 41 -0.19 7.02 -30.47
CA PHE A 41 0.06 6.55 -29.10
C PHE A 41 0.91 5.27 -29.05
N GLY A 42 2.00 5.34 -28.29
CA GLY A 42 2.89 4.24 -27.92
C GLY A 42 3.32 4.41 -26.46
N TYR A 43 3.51 3.30 -25.75
CA TYR A 43 3.82 3.32 -24.31
C TYR A 43 5.28 3.66 -24.00
N GLY A 44 6.10 3.98 -25.00
CA GLY A 44 7.48 4.45 -24.86
C GLY A 44 8.17 4.68 -26.21
N THR A 45 9.39 5.23 -26.17
CA THR A 45 10.21 5.49 -27.37
C THR A 45 11.31 4.42 -27.49
N PRO A 46 11.29 3.57 -28.52
CA PRO A 46 12.35 2.59 -28.74
C PRO A 46 13.65 3.29 -29.17
N VAL A 47 14.78 2.83 -28.63
CA VAL A 47 16.12 3.27 -29.04
C VAL A 47 16.80 2.15 -29.80
N PHE A 48 17.15 2.38 -31.06
CA PHE A 48 17.83 1.41 -31.91
C PHE A 48 19.34 1.47 -31.67
N LEU A 49 19.94 0.31 -31.44
CA LEU A 49 21.35 0.14 -31.13
C LEU A 49 22.04 -0.58 -32.29
N GLU A 50 23.19 -0.06 -32.73
CA GLU A 50 24.14 -0.82 -33.56
C GLU A 50 25.48 -0.92 -32.81
N TYR A 51 25.98 -2.13 -32.65
CA TYR A 51 27.19 -2.38 -31.87
C TYR A 51 27.96 -3.59 -32.41
N GLU A 52 29.24 -3.65 -32.06
CA GLU A 52 30.10 -4.81 -32.29
C GLU A 52 30.40 -5.47 -30.96
N ALA A 53 30.23 -6.79 -30.87
CA ALA A 53 30.55 -7.59 -29.69
C ALA A 53 31.31 -8.85 -30.11
N GLY A 54 32.52 -9.07 -29.58
CA GLY A 54 33.35 -10.22 -29.94
C GLY A 54 33.65 -10.31 -31.44
N GLY A 55 33.86 -9.17 -32.12
CA GLY A 55 34.14 -9.10 -33.56
C GLY A 55 32.93 -9.26 -34.48
N THR A 56 31.72 -9.37 -33.93
CA THR A 56 30.47 -9.51 -34.72
C THR A 56 29.60 -8.27 -34.57
N ARG A 57 29.16 -7.69 -35.69
CA ARG A 57 28.15 -6.63 -35.69
C ARG A 57 26.77 -7.17 -35.32
N LYS A 58 26.08 -6.47 -34.43
CA LYS A 58 24.76 -6.79 -33.89
C LYS A 58 23.88 -5.55 -33.86
N GLN A 59 22.58 -5.79 -33.81
CA GLN A 59 21.56 -4.76 -33.64
C GLN A 59 20.65 -5.19 -32.49
N ALA A 60 20.20 -4.22 -31.71
CA ALA A 60 19.25 -4.42 -30.62
C ALA A 60 18.31 -3.22 -30.50
N VAL A 61 17.19 -3.41 -29.82
CA VAL A 61 16.26 -2.32 -29.48
C VAL A 61 16.20 -2.24 -27.97
N LEU A 62 16.36 -1.04 -27.45
CA LEU A 62 16.19 -0.72 -26.05
C LEU A 62 14.85 -0.03 -25.89
N GLU A 63 13.90 -0.72 -25.24
CA GLU A 63 12.56 -0.20 -25.02
C GLU A 63 12.41 0.27 -23.58
N THR A 64 11.64 1.34 -23.39
CA THR A 64 11.26 1.86 -22.08
C THR A 64 9.75 1.98 -22.02
N MET A 65 9.19 1.97 -20.81
CA MET A 65 7.79 2.29 -20.59
C MET A 65 7.67 3.68 -19.95
N SER A 66 6.86 4.52 -20.57
CA SER A 66 6.39 5.80 -20.07
C SER A 66 5.23 5.59 -19.09
N PRO A 67 5.12 6.43 -18.04
CA PRO A 67 3.91 6.49 -17.25
C PRO A 67 2.68 6.68 -18.13
N SER A 68 1.63 5.92 -17.86
CA SER A 68 0.37 6.06 -18.57
C SER A 68 -0.79 5.65 -17.66
N THR A 69 -1.97 6.21 -17.93
CA THR A 69 -3.21 5.98 -17.17
C THR A 69 -3.76 4.54 -17.31
N PHE A 70 -3.07 3.67 -18.03
CA PHE A 70 -3.44 2.27 -18.25
C PHE A 70 -2.81 1.31 -17.23
N GLY A 71 -2.38 1.81 -16.07
CA GLY A 71 -1.75 0.98 -15.03
C GLY A 71 -0.24 0.89 -15.18
N HIS A 72 0.41 1.90 -15.78
CA HIS A 72 1.87 2.05 -15.83
C HIS A 72 2.33 3.23 -14.98
N ASP A 73 1.50 3.70 -14.05
CA ASP A 73 1.66 4.95 -13.34
C ASP A 73 2.88 4.92 -12.42
N HIS A 74 3.04 3.85 -11.62
CA HIS A 74 4.19 3.71 -10.72
C HIS A 74 5.39 3.06 -11.42
N PHE A 75 6.57 3.36 -10.89
CA PHE A 75 7.81 2.70 -11.31
C PHE A 75 7.73 1.17 -11.13
N SER A 76 7.12 0.70 -10.04
CA SER A 76 6.89 -0.71 -9.78
C SER A 76 6.02 -1.37 -10.84
N ASP A 77 4.95 -0.71 -11.29
CA ASP A 77 4.04 -1.25 -12.29
C ASP A 77 4.77 -1.49 -13.63
N ARG A 78 5.63 -0.53 -14.02
CA ARG A 78 6.45 -0.64 -15.23
C ARG A 78 7.58 -1.65 -15.07
N ALA A 79 8.20 -1.72 -13.90
CA ALA A 79 9.20 -2.74 -13.59
C ALA A 79 8.60 -4.14 -13.67
N GLN A 80 7.40 -4.34 -13.10
CA GLN A 80 6.67 -5.60 -13.16
C GLN A 80 6.44 -6.06 -14.60
N ALA A 81 5.96 -5.16 -15.47
CA ALA A 81 5.73 -5.46 -16.88
C ALA A 81 7.03 -5.86 -17.61
N ILE A 82 8.09 -5.06 -17.51
CA ILE A 82 9.38 -5.31 -18.17
C ILE A 82 10.01 -6.63 -17.69
N LEU A 83 9.94 -6.91 -16.38
CA LEU A 83 10.45 -8.15 -15.80
C LEU A 83 9.67 -9.37 -16.29
N TRP A 84 8.34 -9.27 -16.37
CA TRP A 84 7.50 -10.34 -16.92
C TRP A 84 7.84 -10.58 -18.40
N GLU A 85 7.83 -9.54 -19.23
CA GLU A 85 8.14 -9.64 -20.67
C GLU A 85 9.48 -10.34 -20.92
N HIS A 86 10.52 -9.99 -20.16
CA HIS A 86 11.82 -10.63 -20.27
C HIS A 86 11.77 -12.13 -19.99
N SER A 87 11.05 -12.54 -18.94
CA SER A 87 10.86 -13.94 -18.61
C SER A 87 10.05 -14.69 -19.68
N ALA A 88 9.01 -14.07 -20.23
CA ALA A 88 8.02 -14.77 -21.07
C ALA A 88 8.35 -14.81 -22.57
N PHE A 89 9.00 -13.77 -23.12
CA PHE A 89 9.19 -13.63 -24.58
C PHE A 89 9.99 -14.77 -25.19
N ASN A 90 10.96 -15.30 -24.45
CA ASN A 90 11.86 -16.34 -24.95
C ASN A 90 11.22 -17.74 -24.98
N ASP A 91 10.10 -17.94 -24.29
CA ASP A 91 9.41 -19.23 -24.19
C ASP A 91 8.39 -19.45 -25.32
N LEU A 92 8.00 -18.39 -26.03
CA LEU A 92 7.05 -18.47 -27.13
C LEU A 92 7.79 -18.72 -28.47
N PRO A 93 7.56 -19.86 -29.16
CA PRO A 93 8.22 -20.13 -30.44
C PRO A 93 7.90 -19.07 -31.48
N ARG A 94 8.92 -18.63 -32.23
CA ARG A 94 8.84 -17.59 -33.27
C ARG A 94 8.49 -16.19 -32.74
N HIS A 95 8.72 -15.93 -31.45
CA HIS A 95 8.67 -14.57 -30.89
C HIS A 95 10.05 -13.88 -30.93
N VAL A 96 10.07 -12.55 -30.83
CA VAL A 96 11.34 -11.81 -30.66
C VAL A 96 12.00 -12.25 -29.35
N ARG A 97 13.31 -12.47 -29.39
CA ARG A 97 14.06 -12.86 -28.21
C ARG A 97 14.32 -11.64 -27.34
N SER A 98 13.94 -11.72 -26.06
CA SER A 98 14.39 -10.76 -25.06
C SER A 98 15.85 -11.06 -24.68
N LEU A 99 16.72 -10.05 -24.76
CA LEU A 99 18.16 -10.19 -24.50
C LEU A 99 18.50 -10.02 -23.00
N ASP A 100 17.86 -9.08 -22.32
CA ASP A 100 18.00 -8.80 -20.88
C ASP A 100 16.83 -7.90 -20.42
N SER A 101 16.58 -7.81 -19.11
CA SER A 101 15.86 -6.68 -18.51
C SER A 101 16.83 -5.86 -17.66
N GLY A 102 16.58 -4.57 -17.46
CA GLY A 102 17.50 -3.72 -16.70
C GLY A 102 16.87 -2.41 -16.23
N ALA A 103 17.63 -1.64 -15.47
CA ALA A 103 17.22 -0.34 -14.94
C ALA A 103 18.27 0.75 -15.23
N PHE A 104 17.81 1.99 -15.39
CA PHE A 104 18.67 3.17 -15.45
C PHE A 104 18.85 3.77 -14.06
N LEU A 105 20.11 3.98 -13.66
CA LEU A 105 20.45 4.78 -12.49
C LEU A 105 20.27 6.27 -12.79
N ARG A 106 20.16 7.10 -11.74
CA ARG A 106 20.07 8.57 -11.88
C ARG A 106 21.23 9.18 -12.68
N SER A 107 22.39 8.53 -12.67
CA SER A 107 23.58 8.93 -13.43
C SER A 107 23.52 8.59 -14.93
N GLY A 108 22.44 7.93 -15.40
CA GLY A 108 22.33 7.39 -16.76
C GLY A 108 23.00 6.02 -16.94
N LYS A 109 23.76 5.53 -15.95
CA LYS A 109 24.33 4.17 -15.99
C LYS A 109 23.23 3.12 -15.99
N MET A 110 23.45 2.04 -16.73
CA MET A 110 22.51 0.91 -16.82
C MET A 110 22.98 -0.27 -15.97
N VAL A 111 22.03 -0.98 -15.36
CA VAL A 111 22.28 -2.22 -14.60
C VAL A 111 21.33 -3.32 -15.09
N SER A 112 21.84 -4.55 -15.19
CA SER A 112 21.05 -5.72 -15.56
C SER A 112 20.21 -6.23 -14.38
N THR A 113 18.99 -6.67 -14.68
CA THR A 113 18.09 -7.39 -13.77
C THR A 113 17.70 -8.76 -14.31
N GLY A 114 18.06 -9.14 -15.53
CA GLY A 114 17.61 -10.41 -16.14
C GLY A 114 18.21 -11.68 -15.54
N GLN A 115 19.20 -11.57 -14.65
CA GLN A 115 19.70 -12.68 -13.82
C GLN A 115 19.27 -12.56 -12.35
N ALA A 116 18.41 -11.60 -12.01
CA ALA A 116 17.91 -11.48 -10.65
C ALA A 116 16.90 -12.61 -10.38
N GLU A 117 17.24 -13.49 -9.43
CA GLU A 117 16.32 -14.52 -8.95
C GLU A 117 15.30 -13.95 -7.93
N GLU A 118 15.70 -12.92 -7.18
CA GLU A 118 14.86 -12.23 -6.19
C GLU A 118 15.33 -10.78 -6.00
N PHE A 119 14.39 -9.87 -5.73
CA PHE A 119 14.67 -8.49 -5.36
C PHE A 119 14.66 -8.32 -3.84
N PHE A 120 15.62 -7.57 -3.31
CA PHE A 120 15.67 -7.29 -1.87
C PHE A 120 15.56 -5.78 -1.60
N LEU A 121 14.86 -5.44 -0.52
CA LEU A 121 14.90 -4.13 0.09
C LEU A 121 15.91 -4.14 1.23
N LEU A 122 16.94 -3.30 1.16
CA LEU A 122 17.86 -3.06 2.27
C LEU A 122 17.50 -1.73 2.93
N THR A 123 17.12 -1.77 4.21
CA THR A 123 16.79 -0.58 5.01
C THR A 123 17.85 -0.36 6.08
N GLU A 124 17.87 0.84 6.65
CA GLU A 124 18.60 1.07 7.90
C GLU A 124 18.01 0.23 9.04
N PHE A 125 18.85 -0.11 10.02
CA PHE A 125 18.41 -0.69 11.28
C PHE A 125 18.02 0.43 12.23
N ILE A 126 16.83 0.34 12.82
CA ILE A 126 16.30 1.34 13.76
C ILE A 126 16.08 0.70 15.13
N GLU A 127 16.64 1.33 16.16
CA GLU A 127 16.38 0.97 17.55
C GLU A 127 15.13 1.67 18.09
N GLY A 128 14.32 0.94 18.87
CA GLY A 128 13.16 1.48 19.57
C GLY A 128 12.24 0.40 20.14
N LYS A 129 11.23 0.83 20.89
CA LYS A 129 10.20 -0.03 21.50
C LYS A 129 8.89 0.11 20.73
N GLY A 130 8.36 -0.99 20.21
CA GLY A 130 7.07 -0.99 19.51
C GLY A 130 5.92 -0.47 20.38
N TYR A 131 5.07 0.39 19.81
CA TYR A 131 3.92 0.99 20.50
C TYR A 131 2.94 -0.07 21.03
N PHE A 132 2.84 -1.24 20.38
CA PHE A 132 2.04 -2.37 20.87
C PHE A 132 2.36 -2.76 22.31
N ARG A 133 3.63 -2.62 22.74
CA ARG A 133 4.05 -2.93 24.12
C ARG A 133 3.48 -1.97 25.14
N ASP A 134 3.14 -0.75 24.74
CA ASP A 134 2.45 0.20 25.63
C ASP A 134 0.99 -0.22 25.78
N LEU A 135 0.34 -0.62 24.68
CA LEU A 135 -1.04 -1.12 24.73
C LEU A 135 -1.15 -2.40 25.57
N ASP A 136 -0.22 -3.34 25.42
CA ASP A 136 -0.15 -4.57 26.24
C ASP A 136 0.00 -4.24 27.73
N ARG A 137 0.89 -3.30 28.05
CA ARG A 137 1.08 -2.84 29.43
C ARG A 137 -0.20 -2.21 29.99
N ILE A 138 -0.85 -1.32 29.24
CA ILE A 138 -2.09 -0.67 29.65
C ILE A 138 -3.20 -1.71 29.87
N ALA A 139 -3.32 -2.69 28.98
CA ALA A 139 -4.30 -3.77 29.11
C ALA A 139 -4.08 -4.59 30.39
N ALA A 140 -2.81 -4.96 30.66
CA ALA A 140 -2.42 -5.75 31.82
C ALA A 140 -2.59 -5.01 33.15
N THR A 141 -2.22 -3.73 33.23
CA THR A 141 -2.31 -2.94 34.47
C THR A 141 -3.68 -2.30 34.67
N GLY A 142 -4.43 -2.08 33.59
CA GLY A 142 -5.64 -1.25 33.59
C GLY A 142 -5.39 0.23 33.79
N VAL A 143 -4.14 0.69 33.62
CA VAL A 143 -3.74 2.08 33.88
C VAL A 143 -2.95 2.63 32.70
N ALA A 144 -3.46 3.70 32.11
CA ALA A 144 -2.72 4.59 31.23
C ALA A 144 -2.04 5.69 32.07
N VAL A 145 -0.76 5.91 31.82
CA VAL A 145 0.06 6.97 32.44
C VAL A 145 0.17 8.16 31.49
N ALA A 146 0.68 9.30 31.98
CA ALA A 146 0.82 10.53 31.20
C ALA A 146 1.52 10.29 29.84
N ALA A 147 2.60 9.51 29.83
CA ALA A 147 3.34 9.19 28.62
C ALA A 147 2.50 8.48 27.53
N ASP A 148 1.48 7.68 27.89
CA ASP A 148 0.62 7.03 26.89
C ASP A 148 -0.28 8.02 26.17
N HIS A 149 -0.80 9.00 26.92
CA HIS A 149 -1.60 10.09 26.38
C HIS A 149 -0.75 11.01 25.50
N GLU A 150 0.47 11.33 25.93
CA GLU A 150 1.43 12.12 25.15
C GLU A 150 1.80 11.43 23.84
N ARG A 151 2.06 10.11 23.88
CA ARG A 151 2.34 9.31 22.68
C ARG A 151 1.16 9.24 21.73
N SER A 152 -0.04 8.96 22.24
CA SER A 152 -1.27 8.94 21.43
C SER A 152 -1.53 10.29 20.75
N LEU A 153 -1.34 11.39 21.50
CA LEU A 153 -1.44 12.76 20.99
C LEU A 153 -0.38 13.04 19.92
N SER A 154 0.88 12.62 20.14
CA SER A 154 1.96 12.77 19.15
C SER A 154 1.64 12.06 17.84
N LEU A 155 1.11 10.84 17.91
CA LEU A 155 0.71 10.07 16.73
C LEU A 155 -0.46 10.71 15.97
N SER A 156 -1.44 11.27 16.68
CA SER A 156 -2.55 12.03 16.06
C SER A 156 -2.02 13.28 15.36
N ASN A 157 -1.15 14.05 16.02
CA ASN A 157 -0.51 15.23 15.43
C ASN A 157 0.34 14.89 14.20
N TYR A 158 1.02 13.75 14.22
CA TYR A 158 1.76 13.26 13.06
C TYR A 158 0.84 12.98 11.86
N LEU A 159 -0.30 12.30 12.08
CA LEU A 159 -1.28 12.08 11.01
C LEU A 159 -1.85 13.40 10.49
N VAL A 160 -2.14 14.37 11.35
CA VAL A 160 -2.57 15.73 10.94
C VAL A 160 -1.53 16.35 10.00
N GLU A 161 -0.25 16.25 10.34
CA GLU A 161 0.85 16.79 9.52
C GLU A 161 0.89 16.13 8.13
N ILE A 162 0.97 14.79 8.08
CA ILE A 162 1.11 14.10 6.78
C ILE A 162 -0.17 14.23 5.93
N HIS A 163 -1.36 14.18 6.54
CA HIS A 163 -2.64 14.28 5.82
C HIS A 163 -2.94 15.69 5.31
N SER A 164 -2.23 16.71 5.80
CA SER A 164 -2.29 18.08 5.26
C SER A 164 -1.68 18.19 3.85
N ARG A 165 -0.79 17.26 3.48
CA ARG A 165 -0.23 17.18 2.13
C ARG A 165 -1.26 16.53 1.21
N LYS A 166 -1.90 17.35 0.38
CA LYS A 166 -2.90 16.93 -0.62
C LYS A 166 -2.27 16.71 -1.99
N LEU A 167 -2.89 15.84 -2.78
CA LEU A 167 -2.58 15.64 -4.19
C LEU A 167 -3.87 15.74 -5.00
N ASP A 168 -3.90 16.61 -6.02
CA ASP A 168 -5.05 16.71 -6.92
C ASP A 168 -5.00 15.59 -7.97
N SER A 169 -5.53 14.43 -7.59
CA SER A 169 -5.71 13.30 -8.49
C SER A 169 -6.97 12.49 -8.14
N PRO A 170 -8.16 12.96 -8.54
CA PRO A 170 -9.41 12.27 -8.26
C PRO A 170 -9.45 10.82 -8.76
N ALA A 171 -8.80 10.55 -9.90
CA ALA A 171 -8.69 9.21 -10.45
C ALA A 171 -7.85 8.27 -9.56
N LEU A 172 -6.75 8.79 -8.98
CA LEU A 172 -5.95 8.03 -8.02
C LEU A 172 -6.76 7.73 -6.76
N TYR A 173 -7.52 8.71 -6.23
CA TYR A 173 -8.42 8.46 -5.11
C TYR A 173 -9.42 7.32 -5.40
N THR A 174 -10.09 7.37 -6.54
CA THR A 174 -11.00 6.29 -6.96
C THR A 174 -10.29 4.94 -7.08
N ARG A 175 -9.02 4.91 -7.50
CA ARG A 175 -8.18 3.70 -7.48
C ARG A 175 -7.92 3.24 -6.04
N ARG A 176 -7.52 4.11 -5.12
CA ARG A 176 -7.25 3.74 -3.71
C ARG A 176 -8.47 3.15 -3.02
N ILE A 177 -9.66 3.70 -3.28
CA ILE A 177 -10.92 3.10 -2.79
C ILE A 177 -11.19 1.74 -3.44
N ARG A 178 -10.81 1.53 -4.70
CA ARG A 178 -10.92 0.21 -5.35
C ARG A 178 -9.95 -0.80 -4.72
N ASP A 179 -8.73 -0.37 -4.43
CA ASP A 179 -7.70 -1.22 -3.81
C ASP A 179 -8.13 -1.68 -2.41
N LEU A 180 -8.75 -0.81 -1.60
CA LEU A 180 -9.35 -1.19 -0.31
C LEU A 180 -10.29 -2.40 -0.43
N LEU A 181 -11.00 -2.54 -1.55
CA LEU A 181 -11.91 -3.66 -1.76
C LEU A 181 -11.18 -4.84 -2.40
N GLY A 182 -10.50 -4.61 -3.52
CA GLY A 182 -10.05 -5.67 -4.43
C GLY A 182 -8.58 -6.08 -4.32
N HIS A 183 -7.78 -5.38 -3.51
CA HIS A 183 -6.38 -5.77 -3.34
C HIS A 183 -6.29 -7.07 -2.51
N GLY A 184 -5.30 -7.93 -2.82
CA GLY A 184 -5.10 -9.23 -2.18
C GLY A 184 -4.74 -9.16 -0.68
N GLU A 185 -4.40 -7.98 -0.18
CA GLU A 185 -4.15 -7.72 1.25
C GLU A 185 -5.28 -6.93 1.92
N CYS A 186 -6.35 -6.62 1.19
CA CYS A 186 -7.46 -5.80 1.65
C CYS A 186 -8.74 -6.63 1.82
N VAL A 187 -9.94 -6.08 1.62
CA VAL A 187 -11.20 -6.77 1.98
C VAL A 187 -11.36 -8.13 1.30
N MET A 188 -11.31 -8.20 -0.04
CA MET A 188 -11.49 -9.46 -0.78
C MET A 188 -10.38 -10.45 -0.45
N GLY A 189 -9.12 -10.02 -0.50
CA GLY A 189 -8.00 -10.89 -0.20
C GLY A 189 -7.98 -11.42 1.23
N LEU A 190 -8.43 -10.63 2.22
CA LEU A 190 -8.61 -11.16 3.57
C LEU A 190 -9.73 -12.19 3.63
N ILE A 191 -10.89 -11.90 3.02
CA ILE A 191 -12.04 -12.82 3.01
C ILE A 191 -11.65 -14.17 2.37
N ASP A 192 -10.91 -14.15 1.26
CA ASP A 192 -10.44 -15.37 0.58
C ASP A 192 -9.56 -16.27 1.47
N ASN A 193 -8.93 -15.69 2.50
CA ASN A 193 -8.11 -16.43 3.47
C ASN A 193 -8.91 -16.97 4.66
N TYR A 194 -10.20 -16.64 4.80
CA TYR A 194 -11.03 -17.26 5.85
C TYR A 194 -11.41 -18.69 5.45
N PRO A 195 -11.44 -19.64 6.41
CA PRO A 195 -11.97 -20.97 6.14
C PRO A 195 -13.47 -20.90 5.81
N ASP A 196 -13.97 -21.92 5.09
CA ASP A 196 -15.39 -22.03 4.70
C ASP A 196 -16.35 -21.79 5.88
N HIS A 197 -15.99 -22.30 7.05
CA HIS A 197 -16.70 -22.08 8.29
C HIS A 197 -15.75 -22.09 9.48
N TYR A 198 -15.94 -21.14 10.40
CA TYR A 198 -15.22 -21.09 11.68
C TYR A 198 -16.08 -20.42 12.76
N GLU A 199 -16.41 -21.19 13.80
CA GLU A 199 -17.31 -20.76 14.89
C GLU A 199 -18.68 -20.27 14.38
N PHE A 200 -18.88 -18.96 14.31
CA PHE A 200 -20.10 -18.32 13.81
C PHE A 200 -19.89 -17.63 12.46
N ILE A 201 -18.66 -17.66 11.95
CA ILE A 201 -18.27 -17.04 10.69
C ILE A 201 -18.47 -18.08 9.61
N ASP A 202 -19.44 -17.83 8.74
CA ASP A 202 -19.73 -18.61 7.56
C ASP A 202 -19.58 -17.76 6.29
N GLN A 203 -19.66 -18.42 5.14
CA GLN A 203 -19.56 -17.76 3.84
C GLN A 203 -20.66 -16.71 3.62
N ASP A 204 -21.85 -16.90 4.19
CA ASP A 204 -22.94 -15.93 4.05
C ASP A 204 -22.64 -14.63 4.81
N LEU A 205 -22.08 -14.71 6.02
CA LEU A 205 -21.62 -13.56 6.79
C LEU A 205 -20.52 -12.79 6.03
N LEU A 206 -19.51 -13.50 5.52
CA LEU A 206 -18.41 -12.89 4.77
C LEU A 206 -18.91 -12.22 3.49
N ARG A 207 -19.78 -12.90 2.72
CA ARG A 207 -20.42 -12.33 1.52
C ARG A 207 -21.21 -11.05 1.85
N ASN A 208 -21.94 -11.03 2.97
CA ASN A 208 -22.70 -9.85 3.39
C ASN A 208 -21.78 -8.67 3.73
N ILE A 209 -20.67 -8.93 4.43
CA ILE A 209 -19.66 -7.91 4.75
C ILE A 209 -19.04 -7.36 3.45
N GLU A 210 -18.63 -8.22 2.52
CA GLU A 210 -18.07 -7.80 1.23
C GLU A 210 -19.07 -6.95 0.43
N SER A 211 -20.32 -7.40 0.33
CA SER A 211 -21.40 -6.69 -0.38
C SER A 211 -21.67 -5.31 0.21
N ALA A 212 -21.61 -5.18 1.54
CA ALA A 212 -21.72 -3.90 2.23
C ALA A 212 -20.53 -2.99 1.91
N CYS A 213 -19.29 -3.51 1.91
CA CYS A 213 -18.10 -2.76 1.49
C CYS A 213 -18.20 -2.29 0.03
N VAL A 214 -18.72 -3.12 -0.89
CA VAL A 214 -19.01 -2.75 -2.28
C VAL A 214 -20.01 -1.58 -2.34
N SER A 215 -21.06 -1.63 -1.54
CA SER A 215 -22.05 -0.54 -1.45
C SER A 215 -21.41 0.75 -0.95
N TRP A 216 -20.57 0.67 0.08
CA TRP A 216 -19.79 1.80 0.59
C TRP A 216 -18.85 2.41 -0.45
N ARG A 217 -18.19 1.61 -1.27
CA ARG A 217 -17.36 2.12 -2.37
C ARG A 217 -18.13 3.10 -3.26
N TRP A 218 -19.38 2.82 -3.60
CA TRP A 218 -20.19 3.72 -4.43
C TRP A 218 -20.49 5.06 -3.75
N ARG A 219 -20.55 5.08 -2.40
CA ARG A 219 -20.76 6.29 -1.59
C ARG A 219 -19.51 7.16 -1.49
N VAL A 220 -18.31 6.55 -1.46
CA VAL A 220 -17.07 7.27 -1.13
C VAL A 220 -16.18 7.58 -2.33
N LYS A 221 -16.18 6.74 -3.39
CA LYS A 221 -15.16 6.75 -4.46
C LYS A 221 -14.96 8.06 -5.24
N HIS A 222 -15.90 9.00 -5.16
CA HIS A 222 -15.86 10.28 -5.87
C HIS A 222 -15.31 11.45 -5.03
N ARG A 223 -14.94 11.22 -3.77
CA ARG A 223 -14.38 12.25 -2.87
C ARG A 223 -12.89 12.53 -3.11
N GLY A 224 -12.53 12.78 -4.36
CA GLY A 224 -11.14 12.94 -4.81
C GLY A 224 -10.34 14.02 -4.07
N HIS A 225 -11.02 15.06 -3.57
CA HIS A 225 -10.43 16.14 -2.77
C HIS A 225 -9.85 15.67 -1.43
N ARG A 226 -10.23 14.48 -0.96
CA ARG A 226 -9.72 13.92 0.30
C ARG A 226 -8.32 13.35 0.17
N LEU A 227 -7.88 13.00 -1.06
CA LEU A 227 -6.60 12.35 -1.33
C LEU A 227 -5.43 13.09 -0.68
N CYS A 228 -4.75 12.41 0.23
CA CYS A 228 -3.59 12.96 0.92
C CYS A 228 -2.48 11.94 1.04
N GLN A 229 -1.31 12.41 1.47
CA GLN A 229 -0.25 11.52 1.86
C GLN A 229 -0.71 10.68 3.04
N VAL A 230 -0.42 9.38 3.00
CA VAL A 230 -0.74 8.41 4.06
C VAL A 230 0.47 7.52 4.33
N HIS A 231 0.44 6.85 5.49
CA HIS A 231 1.28 5.71 5.79
C HIS A 231 0.75 4.43 5.13
N GLY A 232 -0.57 4.18 5.21
CA GLY A 232 -1.26 3.01 4.62
C GLY A 232 -1.22 1.75 5.50
N ASP A 233 -0.52 1.80 6.63
CA ASP A 233 -0.47 0.72 7.63
C ASP A 233 -0.03 1.22 9.02
N PHE A 234 -0.67 2.29 9.48
CA PHE A 234 -0.30 3.00 10.71
C PHE A 234 -0.77 2.28 12.00
N HIS A 235 -0.30 1.05 12.24
CA HIS A 235 -0.65 0.27 13.43
C HIS A 235 0.51 0.19 14.45
N PRO A 236 0.23 -0.19 15.71
CA PRO A 236 1.21 -0.15 16.81
C PRO A 236 2.49 -0.96 16.64
N TRP A 237 2.56 -1.89 15.69
CA TRP A 237 3.77 -2.69 15.42
C TRP A 237 4.72 -2.00 14.44
N ASN A 238 4.21 -1.07 13.62
CA ASN A 238 5.01 -0.26 12.70
C ASN A 238 5.52 1.04 13.34
N ILE A 239 5.30 1.24 14.64
CA ILE A 239 5.64 2.47 15.36
C ILE A 239 6.64 2.12 16.46
N LEU A 240 7.89 2.56 16.30
CA LEU A 240 8.96 2.37 17.29
C LEU A 240 9.21 3.65 18.06
N PHE A 241 8.85 3.69 19.35
CA PHE A 241 9.20 4.79 20.23
C PHE A 241 10.61 4.62 20.80
N ARG A 242 11.40 5.70 20.78
CA ARG A 242 12.69 5.77 21.49
C ARG A 242 12.47 6.32 22.89
N GLU A 243 12.45 7.63 23.05
CA GLU A 243 12.23 8.31 24.33
C GLU A 243 11.06 9.30 24.22
N GLY A 244 10.22 9.36 25.26
CA GLY A 244 9.06 10.26 25.27
C GLY A 244 8.15 10.03 24.06
N THR A 245 7.94 11.08 23.27
CA THR A 245 7.13 11.10 22.05
C THR A 245 7.94 10.96 20.76
N ASP A 246 9.25 10.72 20.84
CA ASP A 246 10.11 10.49 19.67
C ASP A 246 9.91 9.06 19.14
N PHE A 247 9.58 8.95 17.85
CA PHE A 247 9.30 7.66 17.20
C PHE A 247 9.82 7.59 15.77
N THR A 248 9.95 6.37 15.27
CA THR A 248 10.18 6.07 13.86
C THR A 248 9.12 5.09 13.36
N LEU A 249 8.70 5.30 12.12
CA LEU A 249 7.74 4.44 11.44
C LEU A 249 8.45 3.43 10.55
N LEU A 250 7.85 2.25 10.43
CA LEU A 250 8.30 1.16 9.58
C LEU A 250 7.20 0.83 8.57
N ASP A 251 7.60 0.18 7.48
CA ASP A 251 6.70 -0.49 6.54
C ASP A 251 5.49 0.34 6.05
N ARG A 252 5.72 1.09 4.95
CA ARG A 252 4.67 1.80 4.21
C ARG A 252 4.32 1.11 2.88
N SER A 253 4.39 -0.21 2.84
CA SER A 253 4.27 -1.03 1.62
C SER A 253 2.96 -0.82 0.84
N ARG A 254 1.91 -0.25 1.46
CA ARG A 254 0.61 -0.01 0.81
C ARG A 254 0.52 1.27 -0.01
N GLY A 255 1.60 2.04 -0.13
CA GLY A 255 1.67 3.20 -1.02
C GLY A 255 1.48 4.54 -0.32
N GLU A 256 1.80 5.61 -1.04
CA GLU A 256 2.01 6.92 -0.44
C GLU A 256 0.81 7.86 -0.42
N TRP A 257 -0.19 7.63 -1.27
CA TRP A 257 -1.38 8.47 -1.40
C TRP A 257 -2.64 7.66 -1.13
N GLY A 258 -3.56 8.20 -0.35
CA GLY A 258 -4.75 7.48 0.08
C GLY A 258 -5.81 8.34 0.76
N GLU A 259 -6.79 7.65 1.33
CA GLU A 259 -7.83 8.25 2.16
C GLU A 259 -7.31 8.31 3.61
N PRO A 260 -7.34 9.47 4.27
CA PRO A 260 -6.84 9.61 5.65
C PRO A 260 -7.56 8.74 6.68
N ALA A 261 -8.79 8.30 6.39
CA ALA A 261 -9.50 7.32 7.22
C ALA A 261 -8.75 5.98 7.36
N ASP A 262 -7.87 5.64 6.41
CA ASP A 262 -7.05 4.44 6.49
C ASP A 262 -6.17 4.45 7.75
N ASP A 263 -5.29 5.45 7.87
CA ASP A 263 -4.36 5.54 9.00
C ASP A 263 -5.06 5.76 10.34
N VAL A 264 -6.10 6.61 10.38
CA VAL A 264 -6.86 6.89 11.61
C VAL A 264 -7.55 5.63 12.13
N THR A 265 -8.22 4.87 11.26
CA THR A 265 -8.90 3.64 11.68
C THR A 265 -7.91 2.50 11.96
N CYS A 266 -6.79 2.44 11.23
CA CYS A 266 -5.71 1.48 11.45
C CYS A 266 -5.12 1.57 12.86
N LEU A 267 -4.89 2.78 13.37
CA LEU A 267 -4.41 2.94 14.74
C LEU A 267 -5.53 2.75 15.76
N THR A 268 -6.67 3.42 15.58
CA THR A 268 -7.71 3.49 16.61
C THR A 268 -8.47 2.17 16.83
N ILE A 269 -8.57 1.30 15.82
CA ILE A 269 -9.10 -0.06 15.99
C ILE A 269 -8.28 -0.85 17.03
N ASN A 270 -7.00 -0.55 17.20
CA ASN A 270 -6.15 -1.26 18.18
C ASN A 270 -6.50 -0.86 19.61
N TYR A 271 -6.95 0.37 19.87
CA TYR A 271 -7.51 0.74 21.18
C TYR A 271 -8.79 -0.03 21.48
N LEU A 272 -9.66 -0.18 20.46
CA LEU A 272 -10.87 -1.00 20.58
C LEU A 272 -10.51 -2.46 20.85
N PHE A 273 -9.60 -3.03 20.07
CA PHE A 273 -9.16 -4.41 20.20
C PHE A 273 -8.57 -4.70 21.59
N SER A 274 -7.66 -3.87 22.09
CA SER A 274 -7.11 -4.02 23.44
C SER A 274 -8.18 -3.93 24.52
N SER A 275 -9.17 -3.05 24.36
CA SER A 275 -10.30 -2.96 25.28
C SER A 275 -11.22 -4.18 25.20
N PHE A 276 -11.50 -4.70 24.01
CA PHE A 276 -12.36 -5.88 23.82
C PHE A 276 -11.72 -7.12 24.42
N LEU A 277 -10.40 -7.30 24.26
CA LEU A 277 -9.65 -8.38 24.91
C LEU A 277 -9.77 -8.33 26.45
N ARG A 278 -9.80 -7.12 27.01
CA ARG A 278 -9.87 -6.92 28.47
C ARG A 278 -11.29 -7.03 29.03
N ALA A 279 -12.27 -6.45 28.36
CA ALA A 279 -13.59 -6.19 28.93
C ALA A 279 -14.78 -6.54 28.00
N GLY A 280 -14.51 -7.05 26.78
CA GLY A 280 -15.54 -7.35 25.79
C GLY A 280 -16.25 -6.13 25.19
N ARG A 281 -15.86 -4.92 25.60
CA ARG A 281 -16.41 -3.63 25.13
C ARG A 281 -15.37 -2.52 25.30
N LEU A 282 -15.64 -1.32 24.77
CA LEU A 282 -14.81 -0.15 25.02
C LEU A 282 -15.00 0.35 26.45
N THR A 283 -13.92 0.40 27.22
CA THR A 283 -13.88 0.91 28.60
C THR A 283 -12.57 1.66 28.85
N GLU A 284 -12.52 2.43 29.93
CA GLU A 284 -11.27 3.00 30.42
C GLU A 284 -10.18 1.93 30.66
N PRO A 285 -8.89 2.27 30.46
CA PRO A 285 -8.37 3.57 30.00
C PRO A 285 -8.37 3.76 28.47
N PHE A 286 -8.75 2.73 27.70
CA PHE A 286 -8.71 2.78 26.23
C PHE A 286 -9.79 3.69 25.64
N GLU A 287 -10.91 3.85 26.32
CA GLU A 287 -11.95 4.81 25.91
C GLU A 287 -11.40 6.23 25.82
N THR A 288 -10.66 6.70 26.84
CA THR A 288 -10.02 8.03 26.78
C THR A 288 -9.00 8.13 25.65
N LEU A 289 -8.15 7.12 25.44
CA LEU A 289 -7.17 7.14 24.34
C LEU A 289 -7.85 7.19 22.96
N PHE A 290 -8.88 6.37 22.76
CA PHE A 290 -9.66 6.32 21.54
C PHE A 290 -10.34 7.66 21.24
N ARG A 291 -11.08 8.21 22.22
CA ARG A 291 -11.81 9.47 22.06
C ARG A 291 -10.86 10.64 21.79
N LYS A 292 -9.81 10.78 22.61
CA LYS A 292 -8.85 11.89 22.46
C LYS A 292 -8.12 11.85 21.13
N PHE A 293 -7.80 10.67 20.60
CA PHE A 293 -7.17 10.55 19.30
C PHE A 293 -8.07 11.10 18.19
N TRP A 294 -9.35 10.72 18.19
CA TRP A 294 -10.37 11.20 17.26
C TRP A 294 -10.63 12.71 17.41
N GLU A 295 -10.89 13.18 18.63
CA GLU A 295 -11.13 14.59 18.95
C GLU A 295 -9.97 15.46 18.47
N THR A 296 -8.74 15.12 18.85
CA THR A 296 -7.54 15.87 18.44
C THR A 296 -7.41 15.94 16.93
N TYR A 297 -7.58 14.80 16.25
CA TYR A 297 -7.41 14.73 14.81
C TYR A 297 -8.45 15.60 14.09
N LEU A 298 -9.73 15.49 14.48
CA LEU A 298 -10.83 16.24 13.86
C LEU A 298 -10.75 17.73 14.15
N GLU A 299 -10.43 18.13 15.39
CA GLU A 299 -10.26 19.53 15.78
C GLU A 299 -9.16 20.22 14.97
N ARG A 300 -8.05 19.51 14.71
CA ARG A 300 -6.91 20.08 13.98
C ARG A 300 -7.07 20.08 12.47
N THR A 301 -7.77 19.09 11.92
CA THR A 301 -7.98 18.96 10.46
C THR A 301 -9.24 19.66 9.97
N ASN A 302 -10.20 19.90 10.85
CA ASN A 302 -11.57 20.29 10.48
C ASN A 302 -12.21 19.33 9.47
N ASP A 303 -11.82 18.04 9.47
CA ASP A 303 -12.33 17.04 8.54
C ASP A 303 -13.74 16.59 8.94
N THR A 304 -14.73 17.36 8.48
CA THR A 304 -16.16 17.10 8.75
C THR A 304 -16.71 15.84 8.08
N GLU A 305 -16.00 15.27 7.10
CA GLU A 305 -16.43 14.13 6.31
C GLU A 305 -15.83 12.80 6.79
N MET A 306 -14.82 12.82 7.67
CA MET A 306 -14.08 11.63 8.12
C MET A 306 -15.00 10.50 8.61
N THR A 307 -16.03 10.85 9.38
CA THR A 307 -17.00 9.88 9.92
C THR A 307 -17.89 9.26 8.84
N GLU A 308 -18.04 9.91 7.69
CA GLU A 308 -18.81 9.41 6.56
C GLU A 308 -18.03 8.46 5.65
N VAL A 309 -16.72 8.30 5.88
CA VAL A 309 -15.85 7.43 5.06
C VAL A 309 -15.16 6.33 5.86
N ALA A 310 -15.04 6.47 7.18
CA ALA A 310 -14.38 5.51 8.07
C ALA A 310 -14.96 4.07 8.08
N PRO A 311 -16.29 3.82 7.94
CA PRO A 311 -16.85 2.48 8.11
C PRO A 311 -16.21 1.33 7.30
N PRO A 312 -15.99 1.43 5.98
CA PRO A 312 -15.33 0.36 5.22
C PRO A 312 -13.88 0.12 5.66
N PHE A 313 -13.17 1.13 6.16
CA PHE A 313 -11.82 0.94 6.70
C PHE A 313 -11.84 0.22 8.04
N TYR A 314 -12.76 0.58 8.94
CA TYR A 314 -12.97 -0.17 10.18
C TYR A 314 -13.38 -1.62 9.93
N ALA A 315 -14.22 -1.87 8.93
CA ALA A 315 -14.58 -3.23 8.53
C ALA A 315 -13.35 -4.03 8.07
N TRP A 316 -12.54 -3.45 7.18
CA TRP A 316 -11.29 -4.07 6.74
C TRP A 316 -10.34 -4.36 7.90
N ARG A 317 -10.07 -3.39 8.77
CA ARG A 317 -9.19 -3.58 9.93
C ARG A 317 -9.78 -4.59 10.93
N GLY A 318 -11.10 -4.62 11.08
CA GLY A 318 -11.85 -5.62 11.84
C GLY A 318 -11.65 -7.03 11.30
N LEU A 319 -11.72 -7.22 9.97
CA LEU A 319 -11.45 -8.50 9.31
C LEU A 319 -10.02 -8.99 9.54
N VAL A 320 -9.03 -8.09 9.71
CA VAL A 320 -7.67 -8.50 10.12
C VAL A 320 -7.67 -9.05 11.54
N ILE A 321 -8.12 -8.25 12.51
CA ILE A 321 -8.04 -8.61 13.95
C ILE A 321 -8.99 -9.72 14.36
N GLY A 322 -10.07 -9.94 13.60
CA GLY A 322 -11.02 -11.03 13.81
C GLY A 322 -10.63 -12.35 13.12
N SER A 323 -9.61 -12.34 12.25
CA SER A 323 -9.29 -13.50 11.41
C SER A 323 -8.82 -14.70 12.23
N PRO A 324 -9.37 -15.91 12.00
CA PRO A 324 -8.89 -17.13 12.64
C PRO A 324 -7.51 -17.56 12.12
N VAL A 325 -7.08 -17.07 10.96
CA VAL A 325 -5.73 -17.34 10.42
C VAL A 325 -4.68 -16.49 11.14
N TRP A 326 -4.96 -15.21 11.32
CA TRP A 326 -4.04 -14.26 11.97
C TRP A 326 -4.10 -14.37 13.50
N TYR A 327 -5.31 -14.61 14.05
CA TYR A 327 -5.57 -14.71 15.49
C TYR A 327 -6.31 -16.02 15.84
N PRO A 328 -5.67 -17.20 15.66
CA PRO A 328 -6.31 -18.50 15.88
C PRO A 328 -6.74 -18.75 17.33
N ARG A 329 -6.10 -18.05 18.29
CA ARG A 329 -6.38 -18.18 19.73
C ARG A 329 -7.25 -17.05 20.29
N LEU A 330 -7.83 -16.21 19.44
CA LEU A 330 -8.72 -15.15 19.89
C LEU A 330 -9.95 -15.76 20.57
N PRO A 331 -10.34 -15.31 21.78
CA PRO A 331 -11.55 -15.83 22.44
C PRO A 331 -12.79 -15.60 21.57
N ASN A 332 -13.64 -16.62 21.45
CA ASN A 332 -14.87 -16.57 20.65
C ASN A 332 -15.73 -15.33 20.94
N GLY A 333 -15.91 -14.99 22.22
CA GLY A 333 -16.66 -13.81 22.64
C GLY A 333 -16.09 -12.50 22.08
N VAL A 334 -14.76 -12.35 22.10
CA VAL A 334 -14.09 -11.17 21.53
C VAL A 334 -14.21 -11.15 20.02
N ARG A 335 -14.04 -12.30 19.36
CA ARG A 335 -14.22 -12.43 17.90
C ARG A 335 -15.66 -12.04 17.51
N ARG A 336 -16.66 -12.47 18.27
CA ARG A 336 -18.06 -12.08 18.07
C ARG A 336 -18.27 -10.59 18.25
N THR A 337 -17.70 -9.98 19.28
CA THR A 337 -17.73 -8.51 19.47
C THR A 337 -17.16 -7.77 18.25
N ILE A 338 -16.05 -8.24 17.68
CA ILE A 338 -15.44 -7.65 16.49
C ILE A 338 -16.36 -7.77 15.27
N PHE A 339 -16.96 -8.94 15.04
CA PHE A 339 -17.86 -9.12 13.89
C PHE A 339 -19.18 -8.37 14.04
N ASN A 340 -19.74 -8.27 15.26
CA ASN A 340 -20.85 -7.38 15.54
C ASN A 340 -20.48 -5.93 15.19
N PHE A 341 -19.31 -5.48 15.63
CA PHE A 341 -18.79 -4.15 15.28
C PHE A 341 -18.70 -3.95 13.76
N ILE A 342 -18.13 -4.90 13.01
CA ILE A 342 -18.01 -4.82 11.54
C ILE A 342 -19.39 -4.68 10.87
N VAL A 343 -20.33 -5.55 11.22
CA VAL A 343 -21.67 -5.53 10.61
C VAL A 343 -22.40 -4.23 10.94
N ASN A 344 -22.38 -3.82 12.21
CA ASN A 344 -23.11 -2.64 12.67
C ASN A 344 -22.47 -1.33 12.20
N VAL A 345 -21.14 -1.25 12.08
CA VAL A 345 -20.47 -0.06 11.54
C VAL A 345 -20.75 0.10 10.04
N LEU A 346 -20.78 -1.00 9.29
CA LEU A 346 -21.14 -0.98 7.87
C LEU A 346 -22.61 -0.64 7.63
N ALA A 347 -23.50 -0.98 8.56
CA ALA A 347 -24.93 -0.65 8.48
C ALA A 347 -25.22 0.82 8.81
N ALA A 348 -24.30 1.53 9.47
CA ALA A 348 -24.50 2.91 9.87
C ALA A 348 -24.40 3.88 8.67
N GLU A 349 -25.11 5.00 8.74
CA GLU A 349 -24.94 6.06 7.74
C GLU A 349 -23.58 6.75 7.87
N ARG A 350 -23.11 6.94 9.11
CA ARG A 350 -21.80 7.48 9.46
C ARG A 350 -21.29 6.85 10.76
N PHE A 351 -19.98 6.84 10.92
CA PHE A 351 -19.33 6.39 12.14
C PHE A 351 -19.52 7.41 13.29
N ASP A 352 -19.76 6.92 14.48
CA ASP A 352 -19.87 7.72 15.69
C ASP A 352 -18.83 7.27 16.70
N PHE A 353 -17.69 7.96 16.67
CA PHE A 353 -16.60 7.72 17.60
C PHE A 353 -16.97 8.10 19.04
N ALA A 354 -18.05 8.86 19.25
CA ALA A 354 -18.49 9.24 20.58
C ALA A 354 -19.36 8.18 21.28
N ASP A 355 -19.85 7.18 20.55
CA ASP A 355 -20.61 6.06 21.11
C ASP A 355 -20.31 4.75 20.38
N VAL A 356 -19.05 4.31 20.45
CA VAL A 356 -18.61 3.07 19.76
C VAL A 356 -19.30 1.82 20.29
N ASN A 357 -19.65 1.79 21.58
CA ASN A 357 -20.23 0.61 22.21
C ASN A 357 -21.60 0.24 21.61
N ARG A 358 -22.31 1.19 20.97
CA ARG A 358 -23.57 0.89 20.26
C ARG A 358 -23.42 -0.08 19.10
N TYR A 359 -22.21 -0.22 18.55
CA TYR A 359 -21.92 -1.12 17.45
C TYR A 359 -21.64 -2.56 17.90
N LEU A 360 -21.61 -2.84 19.21
CA LEU A 360 -21.23 -4.16 19.73
C LEU A 360 -22.43 -5.09 19.97
N ALA A 361 -23.64 -4.53 19.94
CA ALA A 361 -24.89 -5.23 20.22
C ALA A 361 -25.31 -6.20 19.10
#